data_AF-A0A150RX26-F1
#
_entry.id   AF-A0A150RX26-F1
#
_cell.length_a   1.000
_cell.length_b   1.000
_cell.length_c   1.000
_cell.angle_alpha   90.00
_cell.angle_beta   90.00
_cell.angle_gamma   90.00
#
_symmetry.space_group_name_H-M   'P 1'
#
loop_
_entity.id
_entity.type
_entity.pdbx_description
1 polymer ?
#
loop_
_entity_poly.entity_id
_entity_poly.type
_entity_poly.pdbx_seq_one_letter_code
_entity_poly.pdbx_strand_id
1 'polypeptide(L)'
;MSLNATLSFEQVTLKTGRGGAGGKGGAGQEGGDGGAGGPGGEAPVGAVNLHNGCAGGPGGKGGPGGAGGGGLGGHAIGIAYKGAAPPVQGGTMELGEAGPGGAGAGAQGEGAAGVKAEVQAF
;
A
#
# COMPACT_ATOMS: atom_id res chain seq x y z
N MET A 1 -20.12 -16.88 12.81
CA MET A 1 -21.44 -17.54 12.89
C MET A 1 -22.47 -16.61 12.28
N SER A 2 -23.31 -17.09 11.36
CA SER A 2 -24.48 -16.35 10.84
C SER A 2 -25.74 -17.02 11.40
N LEU A 3 -26.73 -16.24 11.84
CA LEU A 3 -27.87 -16.76 12.61
C LEU A 3 -29.03 -17.30 11.72
N ASN A 4 -28.89 -17.26 10.39
CA ASN A 4 -29.96 -17.59 9.43
C ASN A 4 -31.34 -17.04 9.85
N ALA A 5 -31.34 -15.79 10.34
CA ALA A 5 -32.52 -15.11 10.83
C ALA A 5 -33.07 -14.16 9.76
N THR A 6 -34.39 -13.98 9.77
CA THR A 6 -35.07 -13.01 8.90
C THR A 6 -35.03 -11.63 9.56
N LEU A 7 -34.52 -10.64 8.85
CA LEU A 7 -34.62 -9.23 9.23
C LEU A 7 -35.93 -8.66 8.65
N SER A 8 -36.60 -7.80 9.41
CA SER A 8 -37.72 -6.98 8.92
C SER A 8 -37.47 -5.53 9.30
N PHE A 9 -37.80 -4.62 8.39
CA PHE A 9 -37.60 -3.18 8.56
C PHE A 9 -38.95 -2.48 8.55
N GLU A 10 -39.21 -1.65 9.55
CA GLU A 10 -40.44 -0.87 9.68
C GLU A 10 -40.08 0.61 9.82
N GLN A 11 -40.08 1.32 8.67
CA GLN A 11 -39.83 2.76 8.58
C GLN A 11 -38.48 3.19 9.19
N VAL A 12 -37.42 2.43 8.91
CA VAL A 12 -36.08 2.74 9.42
C VAL A 12 -35.19 3.35 8.35
N THR A 13 -34.23 4.17 8.78
CA THR A 13 -33.15 4.65 7.92
C THR A 13 -31.84 3.98 8.33
N LEU A 14 -31.24 3.21 7.43
CA LEU A 14 -29.88 2.73 7.57
C LEU A 14 -28.93 3.77 7.01
N LYS A 15 -28.12 4.36 7.89
CA LYS A 15 -27.15 5.38 7.51
C LYS A 15 -25.73 4.87 7.74
N THR A 16 -24.90 4.93 6.71
CA THR A 16 -23.47 4.62 6.85
C THR A 16 -22.66 5.90 6.92
N GLY A 17 -21.57 5.86 7.68
CA GLY A 17 -20.53 6.88 7.59
C GLY A 17 -19.80 6.81 6.25
N ARG A 18 -18.95 7.82 6.02
CA ARG A 18 -17.94 7.78 4.96
C ARG A 18 -16.86 6.75 5.34
N GLY A 19 -16.48 5.90 4.39
CA GLY A 19 -15.37 4.97 4.55
C GLY A 19 -14.04 5.72 4.79
N GLY A 20 -13.21 5.20 5.70
CA GLY A 20 -11.89 5.77 5.97
C GLY A 20 -10.94 5.65 4.78
N ALA A 21 -10.04 6.62 4.61
CA ALA A 21 -8.99 6.51 3.60
C ALA A 21 -8.02 5.37 3.94
N GLY A 22 -7.56 4.66 2.92
CA GLY A 22 -6.53 3.64 3.07
C GLY A 22 -5.20 4.24 3.54
N GLY A 23 -4.44 3.47 4.31
CA GLY A 23 -3.14 3.90 4.83
C GLY A 23 -2.11 4.11 3.71
N LYS A 24 -1.24 5.12 3.86
CA LYS A 24 -0.12 5.33 2.94
C LYS A 24 0.88 4.18 3.06
N GLY A 25 1.41 3.72 1.94
CA GLY A 25 2.51 2.75 1.91
C GLY A 25 3.75 3.26 2.64
N GLY A 26 4.48 2.32 3.26
CA GLY A 26 5.70 2.63 4.00
C GLY A 26 6.80 3.24 3.14
N ALA A 27 7.74 3.93 3.78
CA ALA A 27 8.95 4.37 3.10
C ALA A 27 9.78 3.18 2.61
N GLY A 28 10.50 3.36 1.51
CA GLY A 28 11.45 2.36 1.03
C GLY A 28 12.70 2.28 1.91
N GLN A 29 13.45 1.19 1.76
CA GLN A 29 14.71 0.99 2.49
C GLN A 29 15.82 1.87 1.95
N GLU A 30 16.80 2.18 2.77
CA GLU A 30 18.03 2.81 2.28
C GLU A 30 18.82 1.85 1.38
N GLY A 31 19.49 2.41 0.37
CA GLY A 31 20.41 1.65 -0.46
C GLY A 31 21.68 1.26 0.31
N GLY A 32 22.29 0.15 -0.11
CA GLY A 32 23.54 -0.33 0.49
C GLY A 32 24.71 0.62 0.25
N ASP A 33 25.68 0.60 1.15
CA ASP A 33 26.91 1.38 1.01
C ASP A 33 27.73 0.92 -0.20
N GLY A 34 28.50 1.85 -0.75
CA GLY A 34 29.41 1.55 -1.85
C GLY A 34 30.57 0.65 -1.41
N GLY A 35 31.01 -0.21 -2.33
CA GLY A 35 32.19 -1.05 -2.10
C GLY A 35 33.47 -0.22 -1.97
N ALA A 36 34.48 -0.77 -1.30
CA ALA A 36 35.80 -0.16 -1.23
C ALA A 36 36.43 -0.05 -2.64
N GLY A 37 37.22 1.00 -2.85
CA GLY A 37 37.99 1.17 -4.08
C GLY A 37 39.10 0.13 -4.21
N GLY A 38 39.44 -0.23 -5.45
CA GLY A 38 40.54 -1.17 -5.72
C GLY A 38 41.91 -0.57 -5.39
N PRO A 39 42.90 -1.40 -5.02
CA PRO A 39 44.26 -0.93 -4.75
C PRO A 39 44.90 -0.34 -6.02
N GLY A 40 45.80 0.64 -5.82
CA GLY A 40 46.63 1.18 -6.90
C GLY A 40 47.73 0.21 -7.31
N GLY A 41 48.22 0.34 -8.54
CA GLY A 41 49.34 -0.48 -9.03
C GLY A 41 50.66 -0.13 -8.34
N GLU A 42 51.48 -1.13 -8.04
CA GLU A 42 52.81 -0.92 -7.45
C GLU A 42 53.89 -0.76 -8.55
N ALA A 43 54.81 0.19 -8.35
CA ALA A 43 55.96 0.34 -9.24
C ALA A 43 56.94 -0.83 -9.08
N PRO A 44 57.56 -1.35 -10.17
CA PRO A 44 58.55 -2.41 -10.08
C PRO A 44 59.75 -2.02 -9.22
N VAL A 45 60.26 -2.96 -8.43
CA VAL A 45 61.45 -2.74 -7.59
C VAL A 45 62.65 -2.32 -8.46
N GLY A 46 63.23 -1.16 -8.16
CA GLY A 46 64.37 -0.61 -8.91
C GLY A 46 64.00 0.34 -10.06
N ALA A 47 62.71 0.59 -10.31
CA ALA A 47 62.29 1.60 -11.27
C ALA A 47 62.60 3.01 -10.75
N VAL A 48 63.56 3.69 -11.38
CA VAL A 48 63.87 5.10 -11.12
C VAL A 48 62.91 5.98 -11.92
N ASN A 49 62.20 6.89 -11.23
CA ASN A 49 61.21 7.83 -11.78
C ASN A 49 59.83 7.25 -12.14
N LEU A 50 59.42 6.10 -11.58
CA LEU A 50 58.06 5.58 -11.71
C LEU A 50 57.35 5.55 -10.35
N HIS A 51 56.17 6.18 -10.26
CA HIS A 51 55.36 6.21 -9.05
C HIS A 51 54.31 5.10 -9.06
N ASN A 52 53.88 4.67 -7.87
CA ASN A 52 52.70 3.82 -7.72
C ASN A 52 51.47 4.50 -8.33
N GLY A 53 50.57 3.69 -8.88
CA GLY A 53 49.25 4.15 -9.29
C GLY A 53 48.41 4.55 -8.08
N CYS A 54 47.52 5.51 -8.27
CA CYS A 54 46.52 5.85 -7.27
C CYS A 54 45.52 4.69 -7.10
N ALA A 55 44.98 4.52 -5.89
CA ALA A 55 43.85 3.63 -5.67
C ALA A 55 42.62 4.13 -6.45
N GLY A 56 41.75 3.18 -6.81
CA GLY A 56 40.42 3.50 -7.34
C GLY A 56 39.57 4.18 -6.27
N GLY A 57 38.64 5.03 -6.70
CA GLY A 57 37.63 5.59 -5.81
C GLY A 57 36.67 4.52 -5.29
N PRO A 58 36.01 4.74 -4.14
CA PRO A 58 34.95 3.85 -3.66
C PRO A 58 33.77 3.83 -4.64
N GLY A 59 33.03 2.72 -4.63
CA GLY A 59 31.76 2.63 -5.34
C GLY A 59 30.73 3.63 -4.81
N GLY A 60 29.74 3.97 -5.63
CA GLY A 60 28.60 4.78 -5.19
C GLY A 60 27.65 4.01 -4.26
N LYS A 61 26.92 4.74 -3.42
CA LYS A 61 25.80 4.17 -2.64
C LYS A 61 24.72 3.65 -3.60
N GLY A 62 24.13 2.51 -3.28
CA GLY A 62 22.98 1.98 -3.99
C GLY A 62 21.77 2.92 -3.89
N GLY A 63 20.86 2.83 -4.86
CA GLY A 63 19.59 3.57 -4.80
C GLY A 63 18.68 3.07 -3.67
N PRO A 64 17.77 3.92 -3.15
CA PRO A 64 16.79 3.49 -2.16
C PRO A 64 15.83 2.46 -2.75
N GLY A 65 15.29 1.59 -1.89
CA GLY A 65 14.18 0.72 -2.23
C GLY A 65 12.90 1.51 -2.54
N GLY A 66 11.98 0.88 -3.27
CA GLY A 66 10.66 1.46 -3.54
C GLY A 66 9.80 1.59 -2.29
N ALA A 67 8.82 2.50 -2.32
CA ALA A 67 7.82 2.60 -1.26
C ALA A 67 6.94 1.34 -1.18
N GLY A 68 6.28 1.13 -0.05
CA GLY A 68 5.29 0.07 0.12
C GLY A 68 3.99 0.33 -0.66
N GLY A 69 3.15 -0.70 -0.77
CA GLY A 69 1.79 -0.57 -1.29
C GLY A 69 0.86 0.18 -0.32
N GLY A 70 -0.10 0.90 -0.87
CA GLY A 70 -1.14 1.59 -0.11
C GLY A 70 -2.22 0.63 0.39
N GLY A 71 -2.82 0.95 1.53
CA GLY A 71 -3.92 0.18 2.11
C GLY A 71 -5.24 0.38 1.38
N LEU A 72 -6.14 -0.61 1.47
CA LEU A 72 -7.51 -0.53 0.97
C LEU A 72 -8.31 0.58 1.67
N GLY A 73 -9.13 1.29 0.90
CA GLY A 73 -10.11 2.22 1.43
C GLY A 73 -11.27 1.52 2.14
N GLY A 74 -11.83 2.16 3.16
CA GLY A 74 -12.94 1.62 3.93
C GLY A 74 -14.24 1.56 3.13
N HIS A 75 -15.04 0.51 3.36
CA HIS A 75 -16.35 0.34 2.75
C HIS A 75 -17.40 1.28 3.36
N ALA A 76 -18.41 1.61 2.57
CA ALA A 76 -19.65 2.26 3.01
C ALA A 76 -20.84 1.40 2.54
N ILE A 77 -21.11 0.33 3.30
CA ILE A 77 -22.11 -0.69 2.94
C ILE A 77 -23.26 -0.66 3.93
N GLY A 78 -24.49 -0.55 3.44
CA GLY A 78 -25.69 -0.60 4.26
C GLY A 78 -25.90 -1.98 4.88
N ILE A 79 -25.93 -3.01 4.04
CA ILE A 79 -26.07 -4.41 4.46
C ILE A 79 -25.03 -5.29 3.79
N ALA A 80 -24.15 -5.90 4.59
CA ALA A 80 -23.23 -6.94 4.16
C ALA A 80 -23.76 -8.30 4.59
N TYR A 81 -23.87 -9.26 3.67
CA TYR A 81 -24.44 -10.57 3.95
C TYR A 81 -23.67 -11.72 3.30
N LYS A 82 -23.84 -12.92 3.86
CA LYS A 82 -23.41 -14.19 3.27
C LYS A 82 -24.62 -15.10 3.11
N GLY A 83 -24.75 -15.77 1.96
CA GLY A 83 -25.88 -16.66 1.68
C GLY A 83 -27.07 -15.91 1.08
N ALA A 84 -28.25 -16.02 1.70
CA ALA A 84 -29.46 -15.39 1.20
C ALA A 84 -29.47 -13.88 1.48
N ALA A 85 -29.89 -13.09 0.48
CA ALA A 85 -30.02 -11.65 0.62
C ALA A 85 -31.15 -11.29 1.60
N PRO A 86 -30.92 -10.37 2.54
CA PRO A 86 -31.98 -9.90 3.44
C PRO A 86 -32.98 -9.00 2.68
N PRO A 87 -34.26 -8.98 3.12
CA PRO A 87 -35.24 -8.05 2.57
C PRO A 87 -34.86 -6.61 2.92
N VAL A 88 -35.16 -5.66 2.02
CA VAL A 88 -34.87 -4.22 2.20
C VAL A 88 -36.14 -3.37 2.27
N GLN A 89 -37.31 -3.99 2.17
CA GLN A 89 -38.60 -3.31 2.22
C GLN A 89 -38.80 -2.66 3.59
N GLY A 90 -39.28 -1.41 3.60
CA GLY A 90 -39.48 -0.64 4.83
C GLY A 90 -38.21 0.01 5.40
N GLY A 91 -37.05 -0.18 4.74
CA GLY A 91 -35.81 0.53 5.01
C GLY A 91 -35.48 1.56 3.94
N THR A 92 -34.98 2.72 4.35
CA THR A 92 -34.34 3.71 3.47
C THR A 92 -32.83 3.67 3.70
N MET A 93 -32.03 3.74 2.64
CA MET A 93 -30.56 3.71 2.74
C MET A 93 -29.94 5.08 2.43
N GLU A 94 -29.16 5.58 3.38
CA GLU A 94 -28.33 6.77 3.22
C GLU A 94 -26.85 6.38 3.34
N LEU A 95 -26.21 6.14 2.20
CA LEU A 95 -24.82 5.69 2.20
C LEU A 95 -23.86 6.87 2.11
N GLY A 96 -22.88 6.87 3.01
CA GLY A 96 -21.66 7.65 2.84
C GLY A 96 -20.85 7.20 1.62
N GLU A 97 -19.88 8.01 1.22
CA GLU A 97 -18.93 7.62 0.17
C GLU A 97 -17.95 6.56 0.68
N ALA A 98 -17.53 5.67 -0.21
CA ALA A 98 -16.43 4.77 0.08
C ALA A 98 -15.13 5.55 0.28
N GLY A 99 -14.25 5.01 1.12
CA GLY A 99 -12.92 5.56 1.32
C GLY A 99 -12.06 5.38 0.08
N PRO A 100 -11.26 6.39 -0.32
CA PRO A 100 -10.23 6.17 -1.33
C PRO A 100 -9.19 5.18 -0.79
N GLY A 101 -8.53 4.46 -1.67
CA GLY A 101 -7.36 3.69 -1.28
C GLY A 101 -6.17 4.59 -0.94
N GLY A 102 -5.21 4.04 -0.21
CA GLY A 102 -4.00 4.74 0.18
C GLY A 102 -3.00 4.84 -0.97
N ALA A 103 -2.18 5.90 -0.96
CA ALA A 103 -1.08 6.03 -1.91
C ALA A 103 0.01 4.98 -1.63
N GLY A 104 0.51 4.31 -2.67
CA GLY A 104 1.66 3.41 -2.60
C GLY A 104 2.74 3.73 -3.63
N ALA A 105 3.62 2.77 -3.93
CA ALA A 105 4.68 2.93 -4.94
C ALA A 105 4.11 2.98 -6.37
N GLY A 106 3.72 4.17 -6.80
CA GLY A 106 3.16 4.41 -8.13
C GLY A 106 1.74 3.85 -8.28
N ALA A 107 1.18 3.97 -9.49
CA ALA A 107 -0.22 3.66 -9.77
C ALA A 107 -0.59 2.19 -9.46
N GLN A 108 0.34 1.25 -9.66
CA GLN A 108 0.12 -0.17 -9.38
C GLN A 108 0.25 -0.51 -7.88
N GLY A 109 0.84 0.38 -7.10
CA GLY A 109 0.99 0.23 -5.65
C GLY A 109 -0.14 0.90 -4.87
N GLU A 110 -1.05 1.62 -5.52
CA GLU A 110 -2.18 2.26 -4.85
C GLU A 110 -3.15 1.22 -4.27
N GLY A 111 -3.66 1.50 -3.07
CA GLY A 111 -4.76 0.73 -2.53
C GLY A 111 -6.01 0.92 -3.38
N ALA A 112 -6.84 -0.12 -3.51
CA ALA A 112 -8.14 0.05 -4.14
C ALA A 112 -9.07 0.88 -3.22
N ALA A 113 -10.01 1.60 -3.84
CA ALA A 113 -11.10 2.24 -3.10
C ALA A 113 -11.99 1.20 -2.42
N GLY A 114 -12.63 1.60 -1.34
CA GLY A 114 -13.69 0.81 -0.73
C GLY A 114 -14.90 0.69 -1.65
N VAL A 115 -15.79 -0.22 -1.31
CA VAL A 115 -17.08 -0.40 -1.99
C VAL A 115 -18.16 0.43 -1.29
N LYS A 116 -18.94 1.16 -2.09
CA LYS A 116 -20.19 1.79 -1.69
C LYS A 116 -21.35 0.96 -2.25
N ALA A 117 -22.16 0.38 -1.39
CA ALA A 117 -23.29 -0.43 -1.82
C ALA A 117 -24.40 -0.46 -0.78
N GLU A 118 -25.65 -0.47 -1.24
CA GLU A 118 -26.80 -0.66 -0.37
C GLU A 118 -26.78 -2.07 0.23
N VAL A 119 -26.51 -3.06 -0.64
CA VAL A 119 -26.48 -4.47 -0.29
C VAL A 119 -25.27 -5.12 -0.97
N GLN A 120 -24.41 -5.80 -0.20
CA GLN A 120 -23.19 -6.45 -0.70
C GLN A 120 -23.08 -7.89 -0.20
N ALA A 121 -22.87 -8.82 -1.14
CA ALA A 121 -22.59 -10.23 -0.83
C ALA A 121 -21.09 -10.47 -0.58
N PHE A 122 -20.77 -11.39 0.34
CA PHE A 122 -19.41 -11.82 0.70
C PHE A 122 -19.31 -13.33 1.01
#